data_AF-A0A7S3AQW9-F1
#
_entry.id   AF-A0A7S3AQW9-F1
#
_cell.length_a   1.000
_cell.length_b   1.000
_cell.length_c   1.000
_cell.angle_alpha   90.00
_cell.angle_beta   90.00
_cell.angle_gamma   90.00
#
_symmetry.space_group_name_H-M   'P 1'
#
loop_
_entity.id
_entity.type
_entity.pdbx_description
1 polymer ?
#
loop_
_entity_poly.entity_id
_entity_poly.type
_entity_poly.pdbx_seq_one_letter_code
_entity_poly.pdbx_strand_id
1 'polypeptide(L)'
;GSCLYYLRFADPSNSEAAWSPKAEKDWLPVDLYVGGAEHAVLHLLYARFWHKVLYDLDLVTCAEPFKKLVHQGMILGEDGEKMSKSRGNVVNPDDIVSKYGADAMRLYEMFMGPLEAVKPWQTEQIAGVVRFQKRVYGLAGKVSAEAEMGEETNRLMHQTVKKCTADFDAMAFNTAISQLMIFSTHLAGLKELPAEPVRNLALLLAPMAPHLAEEVWETLGNPETLSYEPWPQYDEALCVESTVTMAVQVNGKVRGNIQLAKDADEEQARELAFGDEKVAKFVDGKEVKKFIYVPGRIVNIVVGK
;
A
#
# COMPACT_ATOMS: atom_id res chain seq x y z
N GLY A 1 33.29 11.38 -0.59
CA GLY A 1 32.90 10.45 -1.67
C GLY A 1 31.80 9.52 -1.20
N SER A 2 31.27 8.65 -2.08
CA SER A 2 30.09 7.82 -1.80
C SER A 2 30.28 6.77 -0.69
N CYS A 3 31.47 6.54 -0.16
CA CYS A 3 31.66 5.55 0.92
C CYS A 3 31.32 6.06 2.32
N LEU A 4 31.23 7.39 2.51
CA LEU A 4 31.10 8.03 3.84
C LEU A 4 30.01 9.11 3.89
N TYR A 5 29.28 9.33 2.79
CA TYR A 5 28.37 10.47 2.66
C TYR A 5 27.22 10.44 3.67
N TYR A 6 26.75 9.25 4.07
CA TYR A 6 25.69 9.09 5.07
C TYR A 6 26.11 9.64 6.45
N LEU A 7 27.39 9.51 6.82
CA LEU A 7 27.94 10.15 8.04
C LEU A 7 27.94 11.67 7.88
N ARG A 8 28.36 12.16 6.71
CA ARG A 8 28.43 13.61 6.47
C ARG A 8 27.04 14.25 6.43
N PHE A 9 26.00 13.52 6.03
CA PHE A 9 24.63 14.03 6.11
C PHE A 9 24.15 14.31 7.54
N ALA A 10 24.70 13.63 8.55
CA ALA A 10 24.37 13.91 9.94
C ALA A 10 24.90 15.29 10.41
N ASP A 11 25.97 15.78 9.79
CA ASP A 11 26.61 17.05 10.17
C ASP A 11 27.29 17.76 8.96
N PRO A 12 26.50 18.22 7.98
CA PRO A 12 27.02 18.60 6.66
C PRO A 12 27.75 19.94 6.65
N SER A 13 27.48 20.82 7.60
CA SER A 13 28.02 22.19 7.68
C SER A 13 29.21 22.33 8.64
N ASN A 14 29.58 21.28 9.38
CA ASN A 14 30.68 21.33 10.33
C ASN A 14 32.04 21.53 9.63
N SER A 15 32.68 22.67 9.87
CA SER A 15 33.98 23.04 9.30
C SER A 15 35.17 22.52 10.11
N GLU A 16 34.95 22.17 11.38
CA GLU A 16 36.01 21.84 12.34
C GLU A 16 36.28 20.33 12.41
N ALA A 17 35.28 19.50 12.05
CA ALA A 17 35.37 18.06 12.08
C ALA A 17 34.58 17.42 10.92
N ALA A 18 34.83 16.12 10.69
CA ALA A 18 34.06 15.34 9.73
C ALA A 18 32.58 15.21 10.14
N TRP A 19 32.32 15.01 11.44
CA TRP A 19 31.01 15.07 12.11
C TRP A 19 31.22 15.21 13.63
N SER A 20 30.22 15.74 14.35
CA SER A 20 30.22 15.73 15.81
C SER A 20 29.81 14.35 16.39
N PRO A 21 30.31 13.97 17.59
CA PRO A 21 29.88 12.74 18.26
C PRO A 21 28.37 12.69 18.55
N LYS A 22 27.76 13.86 18.77
CA LYS A 22 26.30 13.96 18.96
C LYS A 22 25.55 13.63 17.68
N ALA A 23 25.94 14.23 16.55
CA ALA A 23 25.30 13.97 15.27
C ALA A 23 25.43 12.50 14.85
N GLU A 24 26.61 11.90 15.06
CA GLU A 24 26.84 10.48 14.84
C GLU A 24 25.85 9.63 15.65
N LYS A 25 25.78 9.85 16.97
CA LYS A 25 24.93 9.08 17.87
C LYS A 25 23.43 9.25 17.61
N ASP A 26 23.00 10.44 17.21
CA ASP A 26 21.58 10.75 16.99
C ASP A 26 21.06 10.11 15.70
N TRP A 27 21.90 9.96 14.67
CA TRP A 27 21.48 9.54 13.32
C TRP A 27 21.93 8.15 12.88
N LEU A 28 22.86 7.51 13.61
CA LEU A 28 23.46 6.25 13.20
C LEU A 28 23.19 5.09 14.16
N PRO A 29 23.24 3.85 13.65
CA PRO A 29 23.36 3.50 12.23
C PRO A 29 22.06 3.80 11.47
N VAL A 30 22.17 4.01 10.15
CA VAL A 30 21.02 4.28 9.29
C VAL A 30 20.03 3.12 9.38
N ASP A 31 18.79 3.39 9.74
CA ASP A 31 17.78 2.35 9.97
C ASP A 31 17.43 1.57 8.69
N LEU A 32 17.23 2.28 7.59
CA LEU A 32 16.85 1.72 6.30
C LEU A 32 17.67 2.35 5.18
N TYR A 33 18.39 1.51 4.45
CA TYR A 33 19.10 1.87 3.23
C TYR A 33 18.41 1.23 2.02
N VAL A 34 17.96 2.06 1.07
CA VAL A 34 17.33 1.60 -0.18
C VAL A 34 18.27 1.92 -1.34
N GLY A 35 18.63 0.91 -2.12
CA GLY A 35 19.51 1.10 -3.27
C GLY A 35 19.57 -0.14 -4.17
N GLY A 36 19.80 0.05 -5.46
CA GLY A 36 19.75 -1.05 -6.43
C GLY A 36 20.82 -2.10 -6.19
N ALA A 37 20.53 -3.34 -6.58
CA ALA A 37 21.43 -4.49 -6.39
C ALA A 37 22.77 -4.33 -7.13
N GLU A 38 22.83 -3.47 -8.16
CA GLU A 38 24.05 -3.11 -8.87
C GLU A 38 25.15 -2.51 -7.97
N HIS A 39 24.78 -2.01 -6.78
CA HIS A 39 25.72 -1.43 -5.82
C HIS A 39 26.27 -2.40 -4.78
N ALA A 40 25.83 -3.67 -4.79
CA ALA A 40 26.20 -4.68 -3.79
C ALA A 40 27.71 -4.92 -3.69
N VAL A 41 28.40 -5.06 -4.83
CA VAL A 41 29.82 -5.45 -4.87
C VAL A 41 30.81 -4.28 -4.93
N LEU A 42 30.31 -3.05 -5.00
CA LEU A 42 31.15 -1.85 -5.03
C LEU A 42 30.83 -0.95 -3.83
N HIS A 43 29.88 -0.05 -4.01
CA HIS A 43 29.59 0.99 -3.03
C HIS A 43 29.25 0.40 -1.65
N LEU A 44 28.40 -0.63 -1.56
CA LEU A 44 28.02 -1.23 -0.28
C LEU A 44 29.20 -1.91 0.42
N LEU A 45 30.07 -2.59 -0.34
CA LEU A 45 31.31 -3.15 0.19
C LEU A 45 32.23 -2.06 0.73
N TYR A 46 32.48 -1.01 -0.05
CA TYR A 46 33.36 0.08 0.35
C TYR A 46 32.80 0.91 1.51
N ALA A 47 31.49 1.15 1.55
CA ALA A 47 30.83 1.84 2.65
C ALA A 47 31.03 1.07 3.96
N ARG A 48 30.83 -0.25 3.95
CA ARG A 48 31.08 -1.11 5.12
C ARG A 48 32.55 -1.18 5.49
N PHE A 49 33.44 -1.35 4.52
CA PHE A 49 34.88 -1.39 4.77
C PHE A 49 35.36 -0.12 5.48
N TRP A 50 35.04 1.05 4.94
CA TRP A 50 35.43 2.31 5.54
C TRP A 50 34.74 2.57 6.88
N HIS A 51 33.48 2.16 7.05
CA HIS A 51 32.81 2.26 8.35
C HIS A 51 33.52 1.43 9.42
N LYS A 52 34.00 0.23 9.09
CA LYS A 52 34.79 -0.61 10.02
C LYS A 52 36.13 0.01 10.37
N VAL A 53 36.82 0.60 9.39
CA VAL A 53 38.06 1.36 9.66
C VAL A 53 37.78 2.50 10.65
N LEU A 54 36.67 3.24 10.48
CA LEU A 54 36.29 4.32 11.39
C LEU A 54 35.88 3.79 12.78
N TYR A 55 35.24 2.63 12.85
CA TYR A 55 34.89 1.98 14.09
C TYR A 55 36.13 1.54 14.87
N ASP A 56 37.11 0.94 14.19
CA ASP A 56 38.40 0.54 14.78
C ASP A 56 39.25 1.73 15.25
N LEU A 57 38.97 2.94 14.72
CA LEU A 57 39.58 4.21 15.12
C LEU A 57 38.74 4.97 16.18
N ASP A 58 37.68 4.36 16.72
CA ASP A 58 36.75 4.95 17.68
C ASP A 58 36.07 6.25 17.19
N LEU A 59 35.89 6.41 15.87
CA LEU A 59 35.28 7.60 15.25
C LEU A 59 33.76 7.45 15.02
N VAL A 60 33.25 6.23 15.08
CA VAL A 60 31.82 5.89 15.04
C VAL A 60 31.51 4.85 16.12
N THR A 61 30.29 4.85 16.64
CA THR A 61 29.89 4.01 17.78
C THR A 61 29.27 2.67 17.35
N CYS A 62 28.87 2.54 16.09
CA CYS A 62 28.32 1.33 15.50
C CYS A 62 29.31 0.65 14.55
N ALA A 63 29.27 -0.69 14.47
CA ALA A 63 30.20 -1.48 13.66
C ALA A 63 29.75 -1.70 12.20
N GLU A 64 28.51 -1.34 11.89
CA GLU A 64 27.89 -1.45 10.56
C GLU A 64 27.05 -0.20 10.28
N PRO A 65 27.10 0.34 9.05
CA PRO A 65 26.47 1.62 8.73
C PRO A 65 24.95 1.55 8.53
N PHE A 66 24.40 0.38 8.20
CA PHE A 66 23.01 0.20 7.78
C PHE A 66 22.37 -0.97 8.55
N LYS A 67 21.22 -0.76 9.22
CA LYS A 67 20.49 -1.83 9.95
C LYS A 67 19.71 -2.73 8.99
N LYS A 68 19.00 -2.14 8.02
CA LYS A 68 18.22 -2.83 7.00
C LYS A 68 18.63 -2.33 5.60
N LEU A 69 18.89 -3.26 4.69
CA LEU A 69 19.16 -2.99 3.27
C LEU A 69 18.02 -3.55 2.43
N VAL A 70 17.51 -2.76 1.49
CA VAL A 70 16.46 -3.16 0.56
C VAL A 70 16.88 -2.80 -0.85
N HIS A 71 16.78 -3.77 -1.74
CA HIS A 71 17.07 -3.58 -3.15
C HIS A 71 15.79 -3.32 -3.92
N GLN A 72 15.57 -2.08 -4.37
CA GLN A 72 14.51 -1.84 -5.33
C GLN A 72 14.80 -2.56 -6.64
N GLY A 73 13.77 -3.09 -7.26
CA GLY A 73 13.88 -3.74 -8.56
C GLY A 73 14.09 -2.72 -9.67
N MET A 74 14.78 -3.14 -10.73
CA MET A 74 15.05 -2.29 -11.88
C MET A 74 13.76 -2.03 -12.68
N ILE A 75 13.53 -0.77 -13.06
CA ILE A 75 12.49 -0.40 -14.03
C ILE A 75 13.08 -0.54 -15.44
N LEU A 76 12.41 -1.32 -16.27
CA LEU A 76 12.77 -1.55 -17.68
C LEU A 76 11.99 -0.59 -18.58
N GLY A 77 12.47 -0.38 -19.81
CA GLY A 77 11.72 0.31 -20.85
C GLY A 77 10.43 -0.43 -21.21
N GLU A 78 9.58 0.20 -22.02
CA GLU A 78 8.34 -0.42 -22.51
C GLU A 78 8.59 -1.68 -23.35
N ASP A 79 9.79 -1.81 -23.91
CA ASP A 79 10.28 -2.97 -24.63
C ASP A 79 10.76 -4.12 -23.72
N GLY A 80 10.65 -3.97 -22.40
CA GLY A 80 11.07 -4.99 -21.42
C GLY A 80 12.58 -5.09 -21.25
N GLU A 81 13.33 -4.07 -21.66
CA GLU A 81 14.78 -4.07 -21.65
C GLU A 81 15.34 -2.91 -20.82
N LYS A 82 16.61 -3.01 -20.41
CA LYS A 82 17.23 -1.93 -19.63
C LYS A 82 17.19 -0.61 -20.40
N MET A 83 16.70 0.45 -19.77
CA MET A 83 16.64 1.77 -20.40
C MET A 83 18.05 2.28 -20.74
N SER A 84 18.25 2.75 -21.97
CA SER A 84 19.50 3.41 -22.38
C SER A 84 19.28 4.41 -23.51
N LYS A 85 20.12 5.46 -23.54
CA LYS A 85 20.09 6.47 -24.62
C LYS A 85 20.32 5.85 -26.00
N SER A 86 21.20 4.84 -26.09
CA SER A 86 21.49 4.16 -27.36
C SER A 86 20.32 3.34 -27.90
N ARG A 87 19.42 2.87 -27.01
CA ARG A 87 18.21 2.11 -27.37
C ARG A 87 17.00 3.01 -27.64
N GLY A 88 17.07 4.29 -27.26
CA GLY A 88 15.95 5.23 -27.43
C GLY A 88 14.71 4.89 -26.60
N ASN A 89 14.83 3.97 -25.64
CA ASN A 89 13.72 3.47 -24.80
C ASN A 89 13.68 4.13 -23.40
N VAL A 90 14.37 5.27 -23.23
CA VAL A 90 14.40 6.01 -21.97
C VAL A 90 13.08 6.76 -21.81
N VAL A 91 12.42 6.54 -20.67
CA VAL A 91 11.28 7.36 -20.25
C VAL A 91 11.84 8.51 -19.44
N ASN A 92 11.54 9.75 -19.85
CA ASN A 92 11.95 10.93 -19.12
C ASN A 92 10.92 11.25 -18.01
N PRO A 93 11.32 11.26 -16.72
CA PRO A 93 10.47 11.69 -15.62
C PRO A 93 9.77 13.03 -15.84
N ASP A 94 10.48 14.01 -16.41
CA ASP A 94 9.97 15.38 -16.58
C ASP A 94 8.75 15.42 -17.51
N ASP A 95 8.71 14.55 -18.52
CA ASP A 95 7.59 14.45 -19.45
C ASP A 95 6.35 13.88 -18.75
N ILE A 96 6.55 12.90 -17.86
CA ILE A 96 5.48 12.29 -17.07
C ILE A 96 4.95 13.29 -16.05
N VAL A 97 5.84 13.97 -15.31
CA VAL A 97 5.48 14.98 -14.32
C VAL A 97 4.75 16.15 -14.98
N SER A 98 5.23 16.66 -16.11
CA SER A 98 4.59 17.78 -16.81
C SER A 98 3.19 17.43 -17.30
N LYS A 99 2.95 16.17 -17.71
CA LYS A 99 1.68 15.74 -18.28
C LYS A 99 0.66 15.27 -17.24
N TYR A 100 1.12 14.62 -16.17
CA TYR A 100 0.26 13.93 -15.20
C TYR A 100 0.43 14.40 -13.75
N GLY A 101 1.47 15.18 -13.45
CA GLY A 101 1.83 15.62 -12.10
C GLY A 101 2.79 14.67 -11.38
N ALA A 102 3.53 15.20 -10.40
CA ALA A 102 4.51 14.44 -9.63
C ALA A 102 3.86 13.26 -8.86
N ASP A 103 2.68 13.48 -8.30
CA ASP A 103 1.96 12.45 -7.55
C ASP A 103 1.49 11.29 -8.43
N ALA A 104 1.16 11.56 -9.70
CA ALA A 104 0.84 10.49 -10.64
C ALA A 104 2.04 9.59 -10.93
N MET A 105 3.22 10.20 -11.11
CA MET A 105 4.46 9.45 -11.31
C MET A 105 4.80 8.61 -10.08
N ARG A 106 4.84 9.23 -8.89
CA ARG A 106 5.18 8.56 -7.63
C ARG A 106 4.24 7.40 -7.31
N LEU A 107 2.93 7.64 -7.39
CA LEU A 107 1.93 6.59 -7.16
C LEU A 107 2.07 5.47 -8.17
N TYR A 108 2.31 5.78 -9.45
CA TYR A 108 2.48 4.76 -10.46
C TYR A 108 3.69 3.87 -10.17
N GLU A 109 4.87 4.44 -9.93
CA GLU A 109 6.09 3.68 -9.61
C GLU A 109 5.89 2.74 -8.41
N MET A 110 5.22 3.23 -7.36
CA MET A 110 4.94 2.45 -6.16
C MET A 110 3.80 1.42 -6.36
N PHE A 111 2.95 1.58 -7.37
CA PHE A 111 1.80 0.72 -7.64
C PHE A 111 2.09 -0.42 -8.62
N MET A 112 3.10 -0.29 -9.49
CA MET A 112 3.41 -1.27 -10.54
C MET A 112 3.67 -2.70 -10.02
N GLY A 113 3.99 -2.86 -8.74
CA GLY A 113 4.17 -4.15 -8.08
C GLY A 113 5.10 -4.03 -6.86
N PRO A 114 5.50 -5.16 -6.25
CA PRO A 114 6.39 -5.16 -5.09
C PRO A 114 7.68 -4.36 -5.35
N LEU A 115 8.17 -3.59 -4.38
CA LEU A 115 9.32 -2.69 -4.54
C LEU A 115 10.54 -3.38 -5.16
N GLU A 116 10.83 -4.61 -4.72
CA GLU A 116 12.01 -5.40 -5.09
C GLU A 116 11.93 -6.03 -6.49
N ALA A 117 10.73 -6.10 -7.08
CA ALA A 117 10.53 -6.77 -8.36
C ALA A 117 11.04 -5.92 -9.54
N VAL A 118 11.67 -6.57 -10.52
CA VAL A 118 11.98 -5.96 -11.83
C VAL A 118 10.68 -5.82 -12.62
N LYS A 119 10.42 -4.62 -13.18
CA LYS A 119 9.13 -4.30 -13.79
C LYS A 119 9.31 -3.47 -15.08
N PRO A 120 8.64 -3.79 -16.18
CA PRO A 120 8.63 -2.94 -17.36
C PRO A 120 7.74 -1.71 -17.13
N TRP A 121 8.23 -0.55 -17.53
CA TRP A 121 7.44 0.67 -17.59
C TRP A 121 6.31 0.52 -18.61
N GLN A 122 5.12 1.02 -18.29
CA GLN A 122 3.97 1.04 -19.20
C GLN A 122 3.21 2.36 -19.06
N THR A 123 3.44 3.31 -19.96
CA THR A 123 2.87 4.67 -19.85
C THR A 123 1.33 4.66 -19.81
N GLU A 124 0.70 3.73 -20.55
CA GLU A 124 -0.76 3.60 -20.62
C GLU A 124 -1.41 3.31 -19.27
N GLN A 125 -0.71 2.63 -18.36
CA GLN A 125 -1.25 2.26 -17.05
C GLN A 125 -1.35 3.45 -16.07
N ILE A 126 -0.63 4.56 -16.33
CA ILE A 126 -0.71 5.79 -15.52
C ILE A 126 -2.15 6.33 -15.48
N ALA A 127 -2.94 6.11 -16.53
CA ALA A 127 -4.32 6.56 -16.58
C ALA A 127 -5.17 6.00 -15.41
N GLY A 128 -4.86 4.80 -14.90
CA GLY A 128 -5.51 4.23 -13.72
C GLY A 128 -5.25 5.05 -12.45
N VAL A 129 -3.99 5.42 -12.24
CA VAL A 129 -3.55 6.25 -11.11
C VAL A 129 -4.14 7.66 -11.19
N VAL A 130 -4.20 8.26 -12.39
CA VAL A 130 -4.82 9.58 -12.59
C VAL A 130 -6.32 9.54 -12.29
N ARG A 131 -7.04 8.48 -12.67
CA ARG A 131 -8.45 8.32 -12.30
C ARG A 131 -8.63 8.17 -10.79
N PHE A 132 -7.75 7.42 -10.13
CA PHE A 132 -7.75 7.31 -8.67
C PHE A 132 -7.55 8.66 -7.99
N GLN A 133 -6.56 9.46 -8.42
CA GLN A 133 -6.33 10.81 -7.87
C GLN A 133 -7.56 11.72 -8.03
N LYS A 134 -8.16 11.75 -9.22
CA LYS A 134 -9.39 12.53 -9.48
C LYS A 134 -10.53 12.10 -8.57
N ARG A 135 -10.67 10.80 -8.30
CA ARG A 135 -11.67 10.29 -7.36
C ARG A 135 -11.38 10.79 -5.94
N VAL A 136 -10.14 10.66 -5.46
CA VAL A 136 -9.74 11.11 -4.12
C VAL A 136 -9.98 12.60 -3.94
N TYR A 137 -9.54 13.44 -4.87
CA TYR A 137 -9.80 14.88 -4.85
C TYR A 137 -11.31 15.18 -4.81
N GLY A 138 -12.10 14.50 -5.66
CA GLY A 138 -13.54 14.67 -5.72
C GLY A 138 -14.31 14.23 -4.45
N LEU A 139 -13.70 13.46 -3.55
CA LEU A 139 -14.30 13.12 -2.25
C LEU A 139 -14.32 14.33 -1.30
N ALA A 140 -13.28 15.16 -1.32
CA ALA A 140 -13.16 16.32 -0.43
C ALA A 140 -14.33 17.30 -0.61
N GLY A 141 -14.76 17.52 -1.86
CA GLY A 141 -15.90 18.40 -2.16
C GLY A 141 -17.29 17.79 -1.92
N LYS A 142 -17.38 16.54 -1.44
CA LYS A 142 -18.66 15.84 -1.18
C LYS A 142 -18.94 15.62 0.30
N VAL A 143 -18.02 16.01 1.18
CA VAL A 143 -18.20 15.80 2.61
C VAL A 143 -19.38 16.61 3.12
N SER A 144 -20.16 16.04 4.02
CA SER A 144 -21.26 16.72 4.71
C SER A 144 -21.00 16.69 6.21
N ALA A 145 -21.20 17.83 6.87
CA ALA A 145 -21.09 17.95 8.33
C ALA A 145 -22.17 17.15 9.07
N GLU A 146 -23.28 16.84 8.40
CA GLU A 146 -24.43 16.11 8.96
C GLU A 146 -24.33 14.59 8.71
N ALA A 147 -23.35 14.14 7.91
CA ALA A 147 -23.21 12.73 7.57
C ALA A 147 -22.72 11.92 8.77
N GLU A 148 -23.49 10.90 9.15
CA GLU A 148 -23.10 9.95 10.19
C GLU A 148 -22.18 8.85 9.64
N MET A 149 -21.26 8.40 10.48
CA MET A 149 -20.37 7.28 10.16
C MET A 149 -21.13 5.96 10.25
N GLY A 150 -21.45 5.36 9.10
CA GLY A 150 -21.98 4.00 9.05
C GLY A 150 -20.97 2.96 9.56
N GLU A 151 -21.45 1.89 10.18
CA GLU A 151 -20.62 0.85 10.78
C GLU A 151 -19.64 0.20 9.77
N GLU A 152 -20.11 -0.05 8.55
CA GLU A 152 -19.27 -0.58 7.47
C GLU A 152 -18.11 0.36 7.11
N THR A 153 -18.39 1.66 6.97
CA THR A 153 -17.38 2.68 6.69
C THR A 153 -16.36 2.79 7.81
N ASN A 154 -16.84 2.78 9.07
CA ASN A 154 -15.97 2.84 10.24
C ASN A 154 -15.02 1.62 10.27
N ARG A 155 -15.56 0.42 10.07
CA ARG A 155 -14.78 -0.82 10.03
C ARG A 155 -13.74 -0.80 8.91
N LEU A 156 -14.16 -0.44 7.69
CA LEU A 156 -13.26 -0.39 6.54
C LEU A 156 -12.17 0.66 6.72
N MET A 157 -12.46 1.80 7.36
CA MET A 157 -11.47 2.82 7.69
C MET A 157 -10.39 2.25 8.60
N HIS A 158 -10.74 1.61 9.72
CA HIS A 158 -9.77 1.01 10.63
C HIS A 158 -8.96 -0.12 9.97
N GLN A 159 -9.62 -0.99 9.20
CA GLN A 159 -8.94 -2.03 8.41
C GLN A 159 -7.95 -1.44 7.40
N THR A 160 -8.31 -0.34 6.75
CA THR A 160 -7.45 0.38 5.80
C THR A 160 -6.23 0.94 6.52
N VAL A 161 -6.43 1.62 7.65
CA VAL A 161 -5.32 2.17 8.45
C VAL A 161 -4.39 1.05 8.92
N LYS A 162 -4.92 -0.06 9.47
CA LYS A 162 -4.14 -1.23 9.89
C LYS A 162 -3.32 -1.81 8.74
N LYS A 163 -3.97 -2.06 7.61
CA LYS A 163 -3.33 -2.64 6.43
C LYS A 163 -2.26 -1.72 5.87
N CYS A 164 -2.55 -0.44 5.68
CA CYS A 164 -1.57 0.51 5.18
C CYS A 164 -0.38 0.58 6.13
N THR A 165 -0.59 0.69 7.45
CA THR A 165 0.50 0.71 8.44
C THR A 165 1.44 -0.50 8.26
N ALA A 166 0.89 -1.71 8.23
CA ALA A 166 1.68 -2.93 8.05
C ALA A 166 2.37 -3.00 6.67
N ASP A 167 1.69 -2.58 5.60
CA ASP A 167 2.24 -2.56 4.25
C ASP A 167 3.38 -1.53 4.12
N PHE A 168 3.27 -0.37 4.77
CA PHE A 168 4.33 0.65 4.79
C PHE A 168 5.59 0.14 5.51
N ASP A 169 5.44 -0.49 6.67
CA ASP A 169 6.55 -1.11 7.41
C ASP A 169 7.24 -2.23 6.60
N ALA A 170 6.44 -2.97 5.84
CA ALA A 170 6.90 -4.02 4.94
C ALA A 170 7.38 -3.50 3.56
N MET A 171 7.21 -2.21 3.27
CA MET A 171 7.40 -1.60 1.94
C MET A 171 6.58 -2.25 0.80
N ALA A 172 5.43 -2.81 1.13
CA ALA A 172 4.42 -3.33 0.21
C ALA A 172 3.51 -2.20 -0.32
N PHE A 173 4.12 -1.14 -0.87
CA PHE A 173 3.39 0.07 -1.28
C PHE A 173 2.29 -0.20 -2.32
N ASN A 174 2.50 -1.16 -3.22
CA ASN A 174 1.52 -1.53 -4.23
C ASN A 174 0.21 -2.06 -3.62
N THR A 175 0.29 -2.84 -2.54
CA THR A 175 -0.89 -3.35 -1.85
C THR A 175 -1.52 -2.29 -0.93
N ALA A 176 -0.72 -1.36 -0.39
CA ALA A 176 -1.24 -0.20 0.33
C ALA A 176 -2.09 0.69 -0.62
N ILE A 177 -1.56 1.01 -1.80
CA ILE A 177 -2.29 1.79 -2.82
C ILE A 177 -3.55 1.04 -3.25
N SER A 178 -3.49 -0.28 -3.43
CA SER A 178 -4.67 -1.10 -3.75
C SER A 178 -5.75 -0.96 -2.67
N GLN A 179 -5.37 -0.99 -1.40
CA GLN A 179 -6.29 -0.79 -0.28
C GLN A 179 -6.90 0.64 -0.28
N LEU A 180 -6.10 1.67 -0.54
CA LEU A 180 -6.60 3.05 -0.68
C LEU A 180 -7.55 3.21 -1.88
N MET A 181 -7.31 2.49 -2.98
CA MET A 181 -8.21 2.46 -4.12
C MET A 181 -9.56 1.81 -3.76
N ILE A 182 -9.56 0.73 -2.97
CA ILE A 182 -10.79 0.09 -2.45
C ILE A 182 -11.52 1.07 -1.54
N PHE A 183 -10.83 1.65 -0.56
CA PHE A 183 -11.42 2.58 0.40
C PHE A 183 -12.02 3.82 -0.28
N SER A 184 -11.28 4.46 -1.20
CA SER A 184 -11.81 5.59 -1.97
C SER A 184 -12.99 5.23 -2.86
N THR A 185 -13.09 3.98 -3.34
CA THR A 185 -14.25 3.50 -4.11
C THR A 185 -15.47 3.36 -3.21
N HIS A 186 -15.30 2.79 -2.01
CA HIS A 186 -16.34 2.70 -0.99
C HIS A 186 -16.89 4.09 -0.64
N LEU A 187 -16.00 5.02 -0.27
CA LEU A 187 -16.39 6.40 0.08
C LEU A 187 -17.12 7.11 -1.06
N ALA A 188 -16.71 6.88 -2.32
CA ALA A 188 -17.36 7.48 -3.48
C ALA A 188 -18.78 6.94 -3.74
N GLY A 189 -19.12 5.76 -3.21
CA GLY A 189 -20.44 5.14 -3.30
C GLY A 189 -21.41 5.57 -2.20
N LEU A 190 -20.94 6.27 -1.16
CA LEU A 190 -21.78 6.75 -0.09
C LEU A 190 -22.67 7.91 -0.56
N LYS A 191 -23.93 7.90 -0.11
CA LYS A 191 -24.89 8.99 -0.38
C LYS A 191 -24.52 10.24 0.41
N GLU A 192 -24.12 10.05 1.66
CA GLU A 192 -23.66 11.09 2.58
C GLU A 192 -22.27 10.68 3.07
N LEU A 193 -21.30 11.58 2.95
CA LEU A 193 -19.89 11.28 3.20
C LEU A 193 -19.41 12.05 4.44
N PRO A 194 -19.07 11.34 5.54
CA PRO A 194 -18.42 11.96 6.69
C PRO A 194 -17.03 12.47 6.32
N ALA A 195 -16.55 13.51 7.00
CA ALA A 195 -15.24 14.10 6.72
C ALA A 195 -14.06 13.24 7.22
N GLU A 196 -14.24 12.54 8.35
CA GLU A 196 -13.18 11.76 9.01
C GLU A 196 -12.55 10.66 8.12
N PRO A 197 -13.31 9.83 7.39
CA PRO A 197 -12.73 8.85 6.47
C PRO A 197 -11.89 9.48 5.36
N VAL A 198 -12.31 10.64 4.84
CA VAL A 198 -11.58 11.37 3.79
C VAL A 198 -10.28 11.97 4.35
N ARG A 199 -10.33 12.47 5.59
CA ARG A 199 -9.16 12.95 6.33
C ARG A 199 -8.13 11.83 6.55
N ASN A 200 -8.57 10.66 7.00
CA ASN A 200 -7.68 9.49 7.16
C ASN A 200 -7.13 9.00 5.81
N LEU A 201 -7.95 9.02 4.75
CA LEU A 201 -7.48 8.72 3.39
C LEU A 201 -6.36 9.67 2.95
N ALA A 202 -6.45 10.97 3.26
CA ALA A 202 -5.41 11.95 2.93
C ALA A 202 -4.10 11.65 3.69
N LEU A 203 -4.17 11.40 5.01
CA LEU A 203 -2.99 11.07 5.83
C LEU A 203 -2.28 9.79 5.33
N LEU A 204 -3.04 8.75 5.01
CA LEU A 204 -2.48 7.49 4.49
C LEU A 204 -1.87 7.63 3.09
N LEU A 205 -2.38 8.56 2.29
CA LEU A 205 -1.93 8.81 0.93
C LEU A 205 -0.67 9.70 0.87
N ALA A 206 -0.52 10.60 1.84
CA ALA A 206 0.51 11.64 1.87
C ALA A 206 1.95 11.16 1.62
N PRO A 207 2.42 10.02 2.16
CA PRO A 207 3.77 9.56 1.86
C PRO A 207 4.03 9.30 0.36
N MET A 208 2.99 8.95 -0.40
CA MET A 208 3.09 8.57 -1.82
C MET A 208 2.63 9.70 -2.76
N ALA A 209 1.60 10.45 -2.38
CA ALA A 209 1.08 11.59 -3.14
C ALA A 209 0.83 12.81 -2.21
N PRO A 210 1.91 13.48 -1.77
CA PRO A 210 1.83 14.54 -0.77
C PRO A 210 1.06 15.77 -1.26
N HIS A 211 1.15 16.14 -2.54
CA HIS A 211 0.52 17.36 -3.04
C HIS A 211 -1.00 17.20 -3.11
N LEU A 212 -1.49 16.07 -3.60
CA LEU A 212 -2.89 15.71 -3.60
C LEU A 212 -3.44 15.57 -2.18
N ALA A 213 -2.66 14.98 -1.27
CA ALA A 213 -3.06 14.84 0.12
C ALA A 213 -3.24 16.22 0.79
N GLU A 214 -2.33 17.16 0.57
CA GLU A 214 -2.44 18.54 1.09
C GLU A 214 -3.64 19.27 0.50
N GLU A 215 -3.87 19.16 -0.81
CA GLU A 215 -5.02 19.79 -1.45
C GLU A 215 -6.35 19.26 -0.87
N VAL A 216 -6.45 17.94 -0.65
CA VAL A 216 -7.62 17.32 0.00
C VAL A 216 -7.74 17.81 1.44
N TRP A 217 -6.63 17.86 2.17
CA TRP A 217 -6.59 18.27 3.57
C TRP A 217 -7.05 19.73 3.76
N GLU A 218 -6.54 20.65 2.94
CA GLU A 218 -6.95 22.05 2.92
C GLU A 218 -8.43 22.20 2.49
N THR A 219 -8.87 21.45 1.48
CA THR A 219 -10.27 21.46 1.01
C THR A 219 -11.25 21.02 2.12
N LEU A 220 -10.83 20.14 3.04
CA LEU A 220 -11.61 19.75 4.21
C LEU A 220 -11.66 20.82 5.31
N GLY A 221 -11.02 21.99 5.10
CA GLY A 221 -11.01 23.12 6.02
C GLY A 221 -9.94 23.04 7.10
N ASN A 222 -8.89 22.23 6.92
CA ASN A 222 -7.81 22.13 7.89
C ASN A 222 -6.81 23.27 7.72
N PRO A 223 -6.45 23.97 8.81
CA PRO A 223 -5.66 25.21 8.72
C PRO A 223 -4.15 24.98 8.62
N GLU A 224 -3.66 23.80 9.04
CA GLU A 224 -2.24 23.48 9.10
C GLU A 224 -1.91 22.34 8.14
N THR A 225 -0.65 22.29 7.69
CA THR A 225 -0.13 21.21 6.83
C THR A 225 -0.30 19.85 7.49
N LEU A 226 -0.77 18.87 6.71
CA LEU A 226 -0.89 17.49 7.22
C LEU A 226 0.46 16.84 7.52
N SER A 227 1.57 17.42 7.04
CA SER A 227 2.91 16.83 7.17
C SER A 227 3.36 16.64 8.62
N TYR A 228 2.76 17.38 9.58
CA TYR A 228 3.06 17.26 11.00
C TYR A 228 1.94 16.57 11.81
N GLU A 229 0.88 16.14 11.14
CA GLU A 229 -0.21 15.41 11.79
C GLU A 229 0.24 13.99 12.17
N PRO A 230 -0.31 13.44 13.27
CA PRO A 230 -0.02 12.06 13.64
C PRO A 230 -0.55 11.09 12.59
N TRP A 231 0.18 9.97 12.43
CA TRP A 231 -0.32 8.85 11.65
C TRP A 231 -1.66 8.35 12.23
N PRO A 232 -2.68 8.06 11.39
CA PRO A 232 -3.98 7.63 11.88
C PRO A 232 -3.88 6.32 12.67
N GLN A 233 -4.68 6.22 13.72
CA GLN A 233 -4.75 5.04 14.58
C GLN A 233 -5.90 4.13 14.18
N TYR A 234 -5.82 2.86 14.56
CA TYR A 234 -6.89 1.89 14.34
C TYR A 234 -7.26 1.12 15.60
N ASP A 235 -8.53 0.74 15.70
CA ASP A 235 -9.03 -0.18 16.72
C ASP A 235 -8.95 -1.61 16.18
N GLU A 236 -8.22 -2.47 16.89
CA GLU A 236 -8.09 -3.89 16.58
C GLU A 236 -9.44 -4.62 16.57
N ALA A 237 -10.37 -4.26 17.44
CA ALA A 237 -11.70 -4.88 17.49
C ALA A 237 -12.51 -4.60 16.22
N LEU A 238 -12.34 -3.41 15.63
CA LEU A 238 -12.97 -3.02 14.37
C LEU A 238 -12.23 -3.55 13.14
N CYS A 239 -11.05 -4.16 13.31
CA CYS A 239 -10.33 -4.79 12.20
C CYS A 239 -10.75 -6.24 11.97
N VAL A 240 -11.41 -6.87 12.95
CA VAL A 240 -11.84 -8.27 12.85
C VAL A 240 -13.02 -8.38 11.90
N GLU A 241 -12.85 -9.14 10.81
CA GLU A 241 -13.98 -9.56 9.98
C GLU A 241 -14.90 -10.48 10.79
N SER A 242 -16.10 -9.98 11.11
CA SER A 242 -17.16 -10.77 11.71
C SER A 242 -17.84 -11.68 10.69
N THR A 243 -17.78 -11.32 9.41
CA THR A 243 -18.33 -12.10 8.30
C THR A 243 -17.28 -12.38 7.22
N VAL A 244 -17.34 -13.57 6.63
CA VAL A 244 -16.52 -14.01 5.50
C VAL A 244 -17.42 -14.24 4.28
N THR A 245 -16.97 -13.80 3.10
CA THR A 245 -17.65 -14.12 1.85
C THR A 245 -17.18 -15.50 1.38
N MET A 246 -18.12 -16.43 1.22
CA MET A 246 -17.84 -17.78 0.76
C MET A 246 -18.48 -18.05 -0.59
N ALA A 247 -17.66 -18.51 -1.54
CA ALA A 247 -18.15 -18.95 -2.85
C ALA A 247 -18.90 -20.28 -2.69
N VAL A 248 -20.13 -20.32 -3.20
CA VAL A 248 -20.97 -21.52 -3.24
C VAL A 248 -20.77 -22.21 -4.58
N GLN A 249 -20.35 -23.48 -4.51
CA GLN A 249 -20.18 -24.35 -5.65
C GLN A 249 -21.34 -25.34 -5.77
N VAL A 250 -21.71 -25.69 -7.01
CA VAL A 250 -22.59 -26.82 -7.30
C VAL A 250 -21.85 -27.76 -8.23
N ASN A 251 -21.64 -29.02 -7.80
CA ASN A 251 -20.79 -30.00 -8.47
C ASN A 251 -19.40 -29.43 -8.85
N GLY A 252 -18.78 -28.68 -7.93
CA GLY A 252 -17.42 -28.14 -8.08
C GLY A 252 -17.29 -26.88 -8.94
N LYS A 253 -18.40 -26.32 -9.45
CA LYS A 253 -18.39 -25.04 -10.20
C LYS A 253 -19.04 -23.94 -9.38
N VAL A 254 -18.42 -22.76 -9.29
CA VAL A 254 -18.96 -21.60 -8.55
C VAL A 254 -20.27 -21.12 -9.20
N ARG A 255 -21.29 -20.88 -8.37
CA ARG A 255 -22.65 -20.47 -8.77
C ARG A 255 -23.18 -19.24 -8.04
N GLY A 256 -22.68 -18.97 -6.84
CA GLY A 256 -23.05 -17.81 -6.05
C GLY A 256 -22.02 -17.52 -4.97
N ASN A 257 -22.27 -16.49 -4.18
CA ASN A 257 -21.47 -16.14 -3.01
C ASN A 257 -22.42 -15.83 -1.85
N ILE A 258 -22.11 -16.33 -0.66
CA ILE A 258 -22.87 -16.05 0.57
C ILE A 258 -21.96 -15.35 1.56
N GLN A 259 -22.53 -14.48 2.40
CA GLN A 259 -21.81 -13.94 3.57
C GLN A 259 -22.17 -14.75 4.80
N LEU A 260 -21.16 -15.20 5.53
CA LEU A 260 -21.31 -16.04 6.73
C LEU A 260 -20.58 -15.40 7.88
N ALA A 261 -21.13 -15.50 9.09
CA ALA A 261 -20.34 -15.20 10.29
C ALA A 261 -19.10 -16.13 10.34
N LYS A 262 -18.00 -15.65 10.92
CA LYS A 262 -16.75 -16.42 10.94
C LYS A 262 -16.86 -17.72 11.75
N ASP A 263 -17.76 -17.73 12.71
CA ASP A 263 -18.16 -18.84 13.57
C ASP A 263 -19.47 -19.51 13.11
N ALA A 264 -19.94 -19.20 11.88
CA ALA A 264 -21.15 -19.80 11.35
C ALA A 264 -21.02 -21.33 11.26
N ASP A 265 -22.07 -22.02 11.68
CA ASP A 265 -22.14 -23.47 11.58
C ASP A 265 -22.57 -23.94 10.18
N GLU A 266 -22.55 -25.26 9.98
CA GLU A 266 -22.96 -25.85 8.71
C GLU A 266 -24.43 -25.57 8.37
N GLU A 267 -25.29 -25.43 9.37
CA GLU A 267 -26.73 -25.22 9.17
C GLU A 267 -27.00 -23.81 8.65
N GLN A 268 -26.38 -22.79 9.24
CA GLN A 268 -26.42 -21.41 8.77
C GLN A 268 -25.82 -21.27 7.36
N ALA A 269 -24.68 -21.94 7.11
CA ALA A 269 -24.06 -21.99 5.78
C ALA A 269 -24.97 -22.62 4.74
N ARG A 270 -25.72 -23.65 5.13
CA ARG A 270 -26.69 -24.33 4.27
C ARG A 270 -27.87 -23.44 3.97
N GLU A 271 -28.50 -22.83 4.97
CA GLU A 271 -29.66 -21.96 4.77
C GLU A 271 -29.35 -20.83 3.77
N LEU A 272 -28.22 -20.14 3.97
CA LEU A 272 -27.78 -19.07 3.09
C LEU A 272 -27.44 -19.56 1.68
N ALA A 273 -26.78 -20.72 1.55
CA ALA A 273 -26.42 -21.28 0.24
C ALA A 273 -27.64 -21.67 -0.60
N PHE A 274 -28.67 -22.24 0.03
CA PHE A 274 -29.91 -22.62 -0.65
C PHE A 274 -30.86 -21.43 -0.86
N GLY A 275 -30.75 -20.37 -0.06
CA GLY A 275 -31.48 -19.12 -0.23
C GLY A 275 -30.94 -18.21 -1.34
N ASP A 276 -29.73 -18.45 -1.86
CA ASP A 276 -29.17 -17.68 -2.97
C ASP A 276 -29.87 -18.04 -4.30
N GLU A 277 -30.52 -17.05 -4.93
CA GLU A 277 -31.28 -17.22 -6.17
C GLU A 277 -30.43 -17.76 -7.35
N LYS A 278 -29.13 -17.45 -7.39
CA LYS A 278 -28.23 -17.95 -8.45
C LYS A 278 -27.90 -19.41 -8.20
N VAL A 279 -27.73 -19.82 -6.94
CA VAL A 279 -27.48 -21.21 -6.55
C VAL A 279 -28.73 -22.06 -6.77
N ALA A 280 -29.90 -21.59 -6.34
CA ALA A 280 -31.19 -22.30 -6.42
C ALA A 280 -31.45 -22.87 -7.84
N LYS A 281 -31.16 -22.09 -8.89
CA LYS A 281 -31.28 -22.50 -10.30
C LYS A 281 -30.54 -23.79 -10.67
N PHE A 282 -29.50 -24.15 -9.93
CA PHE A 282 -28.69 -25.35 -10.20
C PHE A 282 -29.03 -26.53 -9.30
N VAL A 283 -29.84 -26.31 -8.27
CA VAL A 283 -30.17 -27.26 -7.21
C VAL A 283 -31.66 -27.64 -7.23
N ASP A 284 -32.54 -26.74 -7.67
CA ASP A 284 -33.99 -26.96 -7.77
C ASP A 284 -34.34 -28.20 -8.58
N GLY A 285 -35.22 -29.04 -8.01
CA GLY A 285 -35.67 -30.29 -8.61
C GLY A 285 -34.63 -31.41 -8.64
N LYS A 286 -33.43 -31.21 -8.06
CA LYS A 286 -32.38 -32.24 -7.97
C LYS A 286 -32.24 -32.76 -6.56
N GLU A 287 -31.97 -34.06 -6.46
CA GLU A 287 -31.62 -34.69 -5.19
C GLU A 287 -30.24 -34.22 -4.71
N VAL A 288 -30.17 -33.64 -3.51
CA VAL A 288 -28.91 -33.24 -2.87
C VAL A 288 -28.26 -34.48 -2.26
N LYS A 289 -27.14 -34.92 -2.82
CA LYS A 289 -26.41 -36.10 -2.34
C LYS A 289 -25.48 -35.80 -1.18
N LYS A 290 -24.86 -34.62 -1.19
CA LYS A 290 -23.92 -34.20 -0.14
C LYS A 290 -23.83 -32.68 -0.09
N PHE A 291 -23.83 -32.15 1.12
CA PHE A 291 -23.42 -30.78 1.40
C PHE A 291 -22.01 -30.83 2.01
N ILE A 292 -21.11 -29.98 1.53
CA ILE A 292 -19.74 -29.89 2.04
C ILE A 292 -19.51 -28.46 2.47
N TYR A 293 -19.34 -28.28 3.77
CA TYR A 293 -18.94 -27.02 4.38
C TYR A 293 -17.60 -27.19 5.06
N VAL A 294 -16.64 -26.33 4.69
CA VAL A 294 -15.40 -26.14 5.44
C VAL A 294 -15.29 -24.66 5.74
N PRO A 295 -15.42 -24.24 7.01
CA PRO A 295 -15.36 -22.85 7.42
C PRO A 295 -14.18 -22.11 6.79
N GLY A 296 -14.46 -20.96 6.17
CA GLY A 296 -13.45 -20.11 5.52
C GLY A 296 -12.77 -20.72 4.29
N ARG A 297 -13.18 -21.91 3.82
CA ARG A 297 -12.57 -22.58 2.66
C ARG A 297 -13.54 -22.86 1.53
N ILE A 298 -14.61 -23.60 1.78
CA ILE A 298 -15.48 -24.07 0.68
C ILE A 298 -16.91 -24.32 1.16
N VAL A 299 -17.89 -23.93 0.33
CA VAL A 299 -19.26 -24.44 0.35
C VAL A 299 -19.49 -25.13 -0.99
N ASN A 300 -19.78 -26.43 -0.99
CA ASN A 300 -20.07 -27.18 -2.21
C ASN A 300 -21.28 -28.09 -2.04
N ILE A 301 -22.23 -27.95 -2.96
CA ILE A 301 -23.46 -28.73 -3.04
C ILE A 301 -23.29 -29.77 -4.13
N VAL A 302 -23.31 -31.05 -3.74
CA VAL A 302 -23.28 -32.17 -4.68
C VAL A 302 -24.71 -32.60 -4.95
N VAL A 303 -25.15 -32.45 -6.21
CA VAL A 303 -26.50 -32.79 -6.65
C VAL A 303 -26.46 -33.98 -7.62
N GLY A 304 -27.54 -34.76 -7.62
CA GLY A 304 -27.81 -35.78 -8.64
C GLY A 304 -27.78 -35.20 -10.06
N LYS A 305 -27.50 -36.06 -11.05
CA LYS A 305 -27.61 -35.68 -12.46
C LYS A 305 -29.06 -35.39 -12.81
#